data_AF-A0A484IJB0-F1
#
_entry.id   AF-A0A484IJB0-F1
#
_cell.length_a   1.000
_cell.length_b   1.000
_cell.length_c   1.000
_cell.angle_alpha   90.00
_cell.angle_beta   90.00
_cell.angle_gamma   90.00
#
_symmetry.space_group_name_H-M   'P 1'
#
loop_
_entity.id
_entity.type
_entity.pdbx_description
1 polymer ?
#
loop_
_entity_poly.entity_id
_entity_poly.type
_entity_poly.pdbx_seq_one_letter_code
_entity_poly.pdbx_strand_id
1 'polypeptide(L)'
;MGLHAIEKAGELADQVSIAVKKSSGSLVPVYYKLEEILVDYRKRGMDVDLVMPALFEVDLEHNRTIPDGRSIWVAYADVLHDDLCHPSGSIHNLVKSGGSITGTSLIQLILEKLKLPESSALLIAPIAASILGLGVNAFCMHHKEDENNS
;
A
#
# COMPACT_ATOMS: atom_id res chain seq x y z
N MET A 1 18.98 10.34 -7.60
CA MET A 1 17.71 10.41 -8.35
C MET A 1 16.52 9.81 -7.59
N GLY A 2 16.73 9.16 -6.43
CA GLY A 2 15.70 8.47 -5.64
C GLY A 2 14.67 9.33 -4.91
N LEU A 3 15.10 10.40 -4.26
CA LEU A 3 14.24 11.23 -3.40
C LEU A 3 13.01 11.78 -4.12
N HIS A 4 13.18 12.21 -5.38
CA HIS A 4 12.09 12.76 -6.19
C HIS A 4 11.00 11.72 -6.51
N ALA A 5 11.35 10.44 -6.61
CA ALA A 5 10.38 9.37 -6.88
C ALA A 5 9.50 9.10 -5.66
N ILE A 6 10.08 9.10 -4.46
CA ILE A 6 9.37 8.90 -3.19
C ILE A 6 8.45 10.10 -2.91
N GLU A 7 8.92 11.33 -3.14
CA GLU A 7 8.10 12.53 -2.97
C GLU A 7 6.86 12.53 -3.88
N LYS A 8 7.04 12.24 -5.18
CA LYS A 8 5.93 12.13 -6.14
C LYS A 8 4.94 11.04 -5.75
N ALA A 9 5.46 9.89 -5.30
CA ALA A 9 4.63 8.81 -4.81
C ALA A 9 3.87 9.25 -3.54
N GLY A 10 4.50 10.03 -2.67
CA GLY A 10 3.90 10.58 -1.46
C GLY A 10 2.73 11.51 -1.77
N GLU A 11 2.93 12.46 -2.69
CA GLU A 11 1.87 13.34 -3.17
C GLU A 11 0.70 12.56 -3.78
N LEU A 12 0.99 11.50 -4.54
CA LEU A 12 -0.04 10.60 -5.07
C LEU A 12 -0.81 9.90 -3.94
N ALA A 13 -0.12 9.41 -2.90
CA ALA A 13 -0.75 8.76 -1.76
C ALA A 13 -1.68 9.73 -1.01
N ASP A 14 -1.23 10.97 -0.80
CA ASP A 14 -2.04 12.01 -0.18
C ASP A 14 -3.30 12.31 -1.00
N GLN A 15 -3.17 12.46 -2.32
CA GLN A 15 -4.30 12.70 -3.22
C GLN A 15 -5.31 11.55 -3.24
N VAL A 16 -4.85 10.31 -3.35
CA VAL A 16 -5.73 9.12 -3.35
C VAL A 16 -6.40 8.94 -1.99
N SER A 17 -5.71 9.26 -0.88
CA SER A 17 -6.31 9.19 0.46
C SER A 17 -7.50 10.12 0.63
N ILE A 18 -7.48 11.29 -0.03
CA ILE A 18 -8.60 12.23 -0.05
C ILE A 18 -9.79 11.61 -0.80
N ALA A 19 -9.54 10.91 -1.92
CA ALA A 19 -10.59 10.21 -2.65
C ALA A 19 -11.23 9.10 -1.82
N VAL A 20 -10.41 8.31 -1.10
CA VAL A 20 -10.88 7.27 -0.16
C VAL A 20 -11.78 7.90 0.91
N LYS A 21 -11.33 8.97 1.57
CA LYS A 21 -12.11 9.70 2.59
C LYS A 21 -13.43 10.23 2.03
N LYS A 22 -13.43 10.82 0.82
CA LYS A 22 -14.63 11.32 0.14
C LYS A 22 -15.60 10.20 -0.25
N SER A 23 -15.09 8.99 -0.47
CA SER A 23 -15.89 7.80 -0.79
C SER A 23 -16.34 7.01 0.44
N SER A 24 -16.44 7.66 1.61
CA SER A 24 -16.83 7.04 2.88
C SER A 24 -15.98 5.82 3.25
N GLY A 25 -14.69 5.86 2.88
CA GLY A 25 -13.73 4.80 3.17
C GLY A 25 -13.72 3.62 2.18
N SER A 26 -14.37 3.75 1.02
CA SER A 26 -14.25 2.76 -0.05
C SER A 26 -12.80 2.65 -0.54
N LEU A 27 -12.34 1.41 -0.76
CA LEU A 27 -11.03 1.11 -1.35
C LEU A 27 -11.05 1.13 -2.90
N VAL A 28 -12.21 1.34 -3.52
CA VAL A 28 -12.33 1.43 -5.00
C VAL A 28 -11.33 2.45 -5.62
N PRO A 29 -11.13 3.67 -5.07
CA PRO A 29 -10.14 4.59 -5.60
C PRO A 29 -8.69 4.06 -5.54
N VAL A 30 -8.39 3.23 -4.54
CA VAL A 30 -7.07 2.61 -4.37
C VAL A 30 -6.87 1.52 -5.43
N TYR A 31 -7.86 0.64 -5.60
CA TYR A 31 -7.80 -0.43 -6.60
C TYR A 31 -7.65 0.12 -8.02
N TYR A 32 -8.45 1.13 -8.38
CA TYR A 32 -8.33 1.75 -9.71
C TYR A 32 -6.99 2.42 -9.92
N LYS A 33 -6.41 3.07 -8.90
CA LYS A 33 -5.10 3.70 -9.06
C LYS A 33 -3.98 2.66 -9.20
N LEU A 34 -4.05 1.55 -8.46
CA LEU A 34 -3.12 0.42 -8.62
C LEU A 34 -3.19 -0.15 -10.04
N GLU A 35 -4.41 -0.41 -10.52
CA GLU A 35 -4.63 -0.90 -11.89
C GLU A 35 -4.05 0.05 -12.94
N GLU A 36 -4.29 1.36 -12.80
CA GLU A 36 -3.75 2.38 -13.71
C GLU A 36 -2.21 2.35 -13.77
N ILE A 37 -1.54 2.22 -12.62
CA ILE A 37 -0.08 2.14 -12.55
C ILE A 37 0.42 0.86 -13.22
N LEU A 38 -0.20 -0.29 -12.94
CA LEU A 38 0.16 -1.58 -13.54
C LEU A 38 0.01 -1.55 -15.07
N VAL A 39 -1.07 -0.93 -15.57
CA VAL A 39 -1.31 -0.75 -17.00
C VAL A 39 -0.24 0.16 -17.63
N ASP A 40 0.15 1.25 -16.98
CA ASP A 40 1.22 2.15 -17.46
C ASP A 40 2.58 1.44 -17.51
N TYR A 41 2.91 0.64 -16.49
CA TYR A 41 4.15 -0.16 -16.49
C TYR A 41 4.20 -1.13 -17.65
N ARG A 42 3.10 -1.86 -17.90
CA ARG A 42 2.98 -2.77 -19.04
C ARG A 42 3.15 -2.05 -20.37
N LYS A 43 2.51 -0.89 -20.54
CA LYS A 43 2.62 -0.07 -21.77
C LYS A 43 4.06 0.39 -22.03
N ARG A 44 4.85 0.57 -20.98
CA ARG A 44 6.26 0.97 -21.06
C ARG A 44 7.22 -0.22 -21.17
N GLY A 45 6.71 -1.46 -21.21
CA GLY A 45 7.52 -2.67 -21.24
C GLY A 45 8.31 -2.89 -19.95
N MET A 46 7.89 -2.29 -18.84
CA MET A 46 8.50 -2.55 -17.53
C MET A 46 7.95 -3.84 -16.94
N ASP A 47 8.86 -4.70 -16.52
CA ASP A 47 8.52 -5.91 -15.80
C ASP A 47 8.14 -5.56 -14.35
N VAL A 48 6.91 -5.91 -13.96
CA VAL A 48 6.41 -5.66 -12.61
C VAL A 48 7.24 -6.42 -11.58
N ASP A 49 7.82 -7.57 -11.93
CA ASP A 49 8.69 -8.35 -11.04
C ASP A 49 10.01 -7.62 -10.73
N LEU A 50 10.47 -6.75 -11.64
CA LEU A 50 11.66 -5.92 -11.41
C LEU A 50 11.36 -4.71 -10.54
N VAL A 51 10.12 -4.22 -10.59
CA VAL A 51 9.67 -3.10 -9.75
C VAL A 51 9.27 -3.59 -8.36
N MET A 52 8.66 -4.76 -8.29
CA MET A 52 8.23 -5.44 -7.07
C MET A 52 8.88 -6.81 -7.05
N PRO A 53 10.17 -6.90 -6.66
CA PRO A 53 10.80 -8.20 -6.47
C PRO A 53 9.90 -8.99 -5.55
N ALA A 54 9.49 -10.18 -6.00
CA ALA A 54 8.56 -11.05 -5.28
C ALA A 54 9.12 -11.33 -3.89
N LEU A 55 8.71 -10.50 -2.92
CA LEU A 55 9.08 -10.69 -1.54
C LEU A 55 8.29 -11.86 -0.94
N PHE A 56 7.20 -12.26 -1.61
CA PHE A 56 6.28 -13.34 -1.22
C PHE A 56 5.65 -13.95 -2.47
N GLU A 57 5.01 -15.12 -2.32
CA GLU A 57 4.25 -15.88 -3.34
C GLU A 57 3.00 -15.11 -3.83
N VAL A 58 3.16 -13.83 -4.17
CA VAL A 58 2.14 -13.05 -4.83
C VAL A 58 2.09 -13.57 -6.26
N ASP A 59 1.03 -14.31 -6.58
CA ASP A 59 0.78 -14.76 -7.94
C ASP A 59 0.52 -13.54 -8.84
N LEU A 60 1.61 -13.00 -9.39
CA LEU A 60 1.56 -11.94 -10.39
C LEU A 60 1.12 -12.48 -11.76
N GLU A 61 1.01 -13.80 -11.98
CA GLU A 61 0.54 -14.35 -13.26
C GLU A 61 -0.92 -13.95 -13.55
N HIS A 62 -1.77 -13.90 -12.54
CA HIS A 62 -3.11 -13.34 -12.67
C HIS A 62 -3.06 -11.86 -13.10
N ASN A 63 -2.21 -11.06 -12.45
CA ASN A 63 -2.04 -9.64 -12.78
C ASN A 63 -1.40 -9.40 -14.16
N ARG A 64 -0.56 -10.32 -14.65
CA ARG A 64 0.03 -10.28 -16.00
C ARG A 64 -1.02 -10.44 -17.08
N THR A 65 -2.02 -11.27 -16.84
CA THR A 65 -3.10 -11.53 -17.79
C THR A 65 -4.23 -10.50 -17.66
N ILE A 66 -4.64 -10.18 -16.43
CA ILE A 66 -5.70 -9.22 -16.11
C ILE A 66 -5.19 -8.33 -14.97
N PRO A 67 -4.71 -7.10 -15.24
CA PRO A 67 -4.20 -6.25 -14.18
C PRO A 67 -5.34 -5.93 -13.20
N ASP A 68 -5.20 -6.41 -11.97
CA ASP A 68 -6.21 -6.23 -10.92
C ASP A 68 -5.57 -5.55 -9.71
N GLY A 69 -5.91 -4.28 -9.50
CA GLY A 69 -5.42 -3.51 -8.36
C GLY A 69 -5.87 -4.09 -7.02
N ARG A 70 -6.96 -4.86 -6.97
CA ARG A 70 -7.43 -5.52 -5.74
C ARG A 70 -6.46 -6.61 -5.30
N SER A 71 -6.02 -7.45 -6.24
CA SER A 71 -5.10 -8.56 -5.96
C SER A 71 -3.78 -8.06 -5.39
N ILE A 72 -3.22 -6.98 -5.95
CA ILE A 72 -2.03 -6.32 -5.38
C ILE A 72 -2.31 -5.77 -4.00
N TRP A 73 -3.42 -5.06 -3.80
CA TRP A 73 -3.74 -4.50 -2.50
C TRP A 73 -3.83 -5.57 -1.40
N VAL A 74 -4.51 -6.69 -1.66
CA VAL A 74 -4.67 -7.80 -0.70
C VAL A 74 -3.31 -8.36 -0.30
N ALA A 75 -2.44 -8.65 -1.27
CA ALA A 75 -1.11 -9.20 -1.01
C ALA A 75 -0.28 -8.30 -0.07
N TYR A 76 -0.32 -6.98 -0.27
CA TYR A 76 0.40 -6.05 0.61
C TYR A 76 -0.33 -5.80 1.93
N ALA A 77 -1.66 -5.83 1.95
CA ALA A 77 -2.43 -5.70 3.18
C ALA A 77 -2.10 -6.84 4.15
N ASP A 78 -1.97 -8.07 3.65
CA ASP A 78 -1.62 -9.24 4.46
C ASP A 78 -0.21 -9.11 5.07
N VAL A 79 0.78 -8.67 4.27
CA VAL A 79 2.16 -8.50 4.76
C VAL A 79 2.28 -7.35 5.76
N LEU A 80 1.53 -6.27 5.55
CA LEU A 80 1.55 -5.10 6.44
C LEU A 80 0.64 -5.26 7.66
N HIS A 81 -0.21 -6.29 7.69
CA HIS A 81 -1.20 -6.52 8.73
C HIS A 81 -0.58 -6.45 10.13
N ASP A 82 0.48 -7.24 10.38
CA ASP A 82 1.07 -7.34 11.71
C ASP A 82 1.68 -6.01 12.20
N ASP A 83 2.38 -5.27 11.33
CA ASP A 83 3.00 -3.98 11.69
C ASP A 83 1.97 -2.84 11.78
N LEU A 84 0.80 -2.97 11.13
CA LEU A 84 -0.32 -2.05 11.26
C LEU A 84 -1.19 -2.34 12.49
N CYS A 85 -1.34 -3.60 12.86
CA CYS A 85 -2.32 -4.04 13.86
C CYS A 85 -1.74 -4.27 15.24
N HIS A 86 -0.45 -4.57 15.35
CA HIS A 86 0.21 -4.61 16.65
C HIS A 86 0.60 -3.22 17.15
N PRO A 87 0.34 -2.88 18.43
CA PRO A 87 0.75 -1.61 19.03
C PRO A 87 2.27 -1.35 19.01
N SER A 88 3.08 -2.40 18.94
CA SER A 88 4.54 -2.31 18.79
C SER A 88 4.99 -2.08 17.34
N GLY A 89 4.08 -2.19 16.37
CA GLY A 89 4.35 -2.03 14.95
C GLY A 89 4.79 -0.60 14.62
N SER A 90 5.76 -0.47 13.72
CA SER A 90 6.32 0.85 13.39
C SER A 90 5.35 1.74 12.62
N ILE A 91 4.61 1.16 11.68
CA ILE A 91 3.60 1.83 10.88
C ILE A 91 2.40 2.13 11.79
N HIS A 92 2.02 1.19 12.68
CA HIS A 92 1.01 1.46 13.70
C HIS A 92 1.35 2.71 14.50
N ASN A 93 2.56 2.76 15.07
CA ASN A 93 3.02 3.88 15.88
C ASN A 93 3.09 5.18 15.09
N LEU A 94 3.60 5.14 13.84
CA LEU A 94 3.61 6.31 12.97
C LEU A 94 2.19 6.84 12.77
N VAL A 95 1.25 5.97 12.41
CA VAL A 95 -0.15 6.34 12.13
C VAL A 95 -0.91 6.80 13.38
N LYS A 96 -0.61 6.24 14.56
CA LYS A 96 -1.27 6.57 15.84
C LYS A 96 -0.62 7.71 16.61
N SER A 97 0.60 8.10 16.28
CA SER A 97 1.34 9.17 16.97
C SER A 97 0.68 10.55 16.95
N GLY A 98 -0.40 10.73 16.18
CA GLY A 98 -1.18 11.98 16.14
C GLY A 98 -0.49 13.13 15.41
N GLY A 99 0.74 12.92 14.92
CA GLY A 99 1.44 13.85 14.04
C GLY A 99 0.82 13.89 12.64
N SER A 100 1.07 14.98 11.90
CA SER A 100 0.70 15.08 10.49
C SER A 100 1.56 14.12 9.67
N ILE A 101 1.10 12.87 9.51
CA ILE A 101 1.73 11.89 8.63
C ILE A 101 1.51 12.32 7.17
N THR A 102 2.56 12.29 6.37
CA THR A 102 2.51 12.57 4.93
C THR A 102 2.63 11.27 4.15
N GLY A 103 2.16 11.26 2.90
CA GLY A 103 2.39 10.14 1.99
C GLY A 103 3.86 9.77 1.87
N THR A 104 4.75 10.76 1.80
CA THR A 104 6.20 10.55 1.65
C THR A 104 6.79 9.76 2.83
N SER A 105 6.49 10.16 4.07
CA SER A 105 7.05 9.48 5.25
C SER A 105 6.50 8.06 5.41
N LEU A 106 5.24 7.85 5.05
CA LEU A 106 4.62 6.53 5.11
C LEU A 106 5.15 5.59 4.02
N ILE A 107 5.31 6.07 2.79
CA ILE A 107 5.89 5.28 1.69
C ILE A 107 7.30 4.87 2.04
N GLN A 108 8.13 5.80 2.53
CA GLN A 108 9.49 5.49 2.93
C GLN A 108 9.52 4.37 3.98
N LEU A 109 8.66 4.45 5.00
CA LEU A 109 8.57 3.42 6.04
C LEU A 109 8.14 2.06 5.47
N ILE A 110 7.16 2.02 4.56
CA ILE A 110 6.71 0.78 3.92
C ILE A 110 7.82 0.17 3.06
N LEU A 111 8.52 0.98 2.26
CA LEU A 111 9.64 0.51 1.44
C LEU A 111 10.75 -0.09 2.31
N GLU A 112 11.13 0.58 3.39
CA GLU A 112 12.13 0.09 4.35
C GLU A 112 11.70 -1.22 5.00
N LYS A 113 10.43 -1.30 5.44
CA LYS A 113 9.86 -2.48 6.10
C LYS A 113 9.84 -3.71 5.18
N LEU A 114 9.43 -3.48 3.95
CA LEU A 114 9.35 -4.54 2.95
C LEU A 114 10.69 -4.79 2.26
N LYS A 115 11.73 -3.99 2.54
CA LYS A 115 13.03 -4.03 1.83
C LYS A 115 12.87 -3.90 0.32
N LEU A 116 11.92 -3.08 -0.10
CA LEU A 116 11.63 -2.81 -1.50
C LEU A 116 12.58 -1.75 -2.06
N PRO A 117 12.96 -1.85 -3.35
CA PRO A 117 13.71 -0.79 -4.01
C PRO A 117 12.84 0.47 -4.18
N GLU A 118 13.47 1.64 -4.28
CA GLU A 118 12.77 2.92 -4.47
C GLU A 118 11.90 2.96 -5.75
N SER A 119 12.22 2.14 -6.75
CA SER A 119 11.40 1.96 -7.95
C SER A 119 9.97 1.53 -7.64
N SER A 120 9.77 0.85 -6.50
CA SER A 120 8.46 0.38 -6.02
C SER A 120 7.56 1.50 -5.49
N ALA A 121 8.12 2.70 -5.23
CA ALA A 121 7.42 3.77 -4.50
C ALA A 121 6.04 4.10 -5.09
N LEU A 122 5.95 4.16 -6.42
CA LEU A 122 4.70 4.49 -7.10
C LEU A 122 3.61 3.43 -6.89
N LEU A 123 3.96 2.14 -6.88
CA LEU A 123 3.03 1.05 -6.58
C LEU A 123 2.65 0.98 -5.09
N ILE A 124 3.55 1.40 -4.20
CA ILE A 124 3.26 1.51 -2.76
C ILE A 124 2.35 2.71 -2.46
N ALA A 125 2.34 3.75 -3.29
CA ALA A 125 1.55 4.95 -3.03
C ALA A 125 0.05 4.68 -2.78
N PRO A 126 -0.68 3.87 -3.58
CA PRO A 126 -2.07 3.53 -3.28
C PRO A 126 -2.25 2.71 -1.98
N ILE A 127 -1.27 1.89 -1.60
CA ILE A 127 -1.28 1.16 -0.32
C ILE A 127 -1.17 2.16 0.84
N ALA A 128 -0.19 3.07 0.77
CA ALA A 128 -0.05 4.17 1.72
C ALA A 128 -1.32 5.04 1.77
N ALA A 129 -1.97 5.29 0.63
CA ALA A 129 -3.22 6.03 0.57
C ALA A 129 -4.37 5.36 1.33
N SER A 130 -4.47 4.03 1.30
CA SER A 130 -5.48 3.31 2.09
C SER A 130 -5.25 3.46 3.59
N ILE A 131 -3.99 3.44 4.05
CA ILE A 131 -3.64 3.68 5.46
C ILE A 131 -3.93 5.13 5.86
N LEU A 132 -3.58 6.12 5.03
CA LEU A 132 -3.87 7.54 5.28
C LEU A 132 -5.38 7.85 5.24
N GLY A 133 -6.10 7.13 4.38
CA GLY A 133 -7.52 7.27 4.15
C GLY A 133 -8.36 6.75 5.31
N LEU A 134 -7.97 5.59 5.84
CA LEU A 134 -8.78 4.78 6.76
C LEU A 134 -8.17 4.60 8.15
N GLY A 135 -6.88 4.92 8.31
CA GLY A 135 -6.09 4.57 9.49
C GLY A 135 -5.78 3.07 9.57
N VAL A 136 -5.10 2.68 10.66
CA VAL A 136 -4.71 1.28 10.89
C VAL A 136 -5.92 0.33 11.00
N ASN A 137 -7.06 0.82 11.49
CA ASN A 137 -8.20 -0.03 11.82
C ASN A 137 -8.76 -0.76 10.59
N ALA A 138 -8.65 -0.19 9.39
CA ALA A 138 -9.11 -0.84 8.17
C ALA A 138 -8.36 -2.12 7.81
N PHE A 139 -7.15 -2.27 8.35
CA PHE A 139 -6.33 -3.47 8.16
C PHE A 139 -6.54 -4.48 9.29
N CYS A 140 -7.09 -4.07 10.43
CA CYS A 140 -7.09 -4.86 11.67
C CYS A 140 -8.42 -5.51 12.02
N MET A 141 -9.46 -5.35 11.18
CA MET A 141 -10.78 -5.93 11.47
C MET A 141 -10.89 -7.43 11.19
N HIS A 142 -9.80 -8.12 10.82
CA HIS A 142 -9.82 -9.53 10.45
C HIS A 142 -9.41 -10.54 11.53
N HIS A 143 -9.03 -10.11 12.75
CA HIS A 143 -8.59 -11.02 13.82
C HIS A 143 -9.39 -10.96 15.13
N LYS A 144 -10.53 -10.24 15.16
CA LYS A 144 -11.37 -10.20 16.38
C LYS A 144 -12.26 -11.43 16.60
N GLU A 145 -12.31 -12.37 15.65
CA GLU A 145 -13.14 -13.57 15.79
C GLU A 145 -12.40 -14.79 16.39
N ASP A 146 -11.07 -14.79 16.44
CA ASP A 146 -10.30 -15.96 16.92
C ASP A 146 -9.78 -15.86 18.37
N GLU A 147 -9.85 -14.70 19.03
CA GLU A 147 -9.39 -14.55 20.43
C GLU A 147 -10.46 -14.81 21.51
N ASN A 148 -11.69 -15.17 21.14
CA ASN A 148 -12.77 -15.47 22.10
C ASN A 148 -13.00 -16.98 22.34
N ASN A 149 -12.12 -17.86 21.86
CA ASN A 149 -12.21 -19.32 22.07
C ASN A 149 -10.92 -19.94 22.67
N SER A 150 -10.22 -19.23 23.56
CA SER A 150 -9.17 -19.82 24.41
C SER A 150 -9.45 -19.59 25.89
#